data_AF-A0A3D9D471-F1
#
_entry.id   AF-A0A3D9D471-F1
#
_cell.length_a   1.000
_cell.length_b   1.000
_cell.length_c   1.000
_cell.angle_alpha   90.00
_cell.angle_beta   90.00
_cell.angle_gamma   90.00
#
_symmetry.space_group_name_H-M   'P 1'
#
loop_
_entity.id
_entity.type
_entity.pdbx_description
1 polymer ?
#
loop_
_entity_poly.entity_id
_entity_poly.type
_entity_poly.pdbx_seq_one_letter_code
_entity_poly.pdbx_strand_id
1 'polypeptide(L)'
;MAKKTKNKYSADQFGTTETVEKKTFYFGNKNFKLMLIGLGLILLGFVLMMGADANTTPDGKLDPNYWNEDIFSFRRIRLAPLLVIAGFVVQVVAILKRNKD
;
A
#
# COMPACT_ATOMS: atom_id res chain seq x y z
N MET A 1 -44.93 -1.95 -45.73
CA MET A 1 -44.49 -2.43 -44.40
C MET A 1 -44.28 -1.21 -43.51
N ALA A 2 -45.09 -1.04 -42.46
CA ALA A 2 -45.05 0.17 -41.61
C ALA A 2 -43.88 0.12 -40.61
N LYS A 3 -43.02 1.14 -40.62
CA LYS A 3 -41.86 1.27 -39.73
C LYS A 3 -42.37 1.69 -38.35
N LYS A 4 -42.44 0.76 -37.39
CA LYS A 4 -42.83 1.07 -36.00
C LYS A 4 -41.78 1.97 -35.36
N THR A 5 -42.13 3.23 -35.15
CA THR A 5 -41.36 4.20 -34.37
C THR A 5 -41.39 3.76 -32.90
N LYS A 6 -40.23 3.40 -32.32
CA LYS A 6 -40.14 3.06 -30.89
C LYS A 6 -40.26 4.35 -30.08
N ASN A 7 -41.41 4.54 -29.41
CA ASN A 7 -41.63 5.65 -28.48
C ASN A 7 -40.73 5.48 -27.24
N LYS A 8 -40.00 6.54 -26.89
CA LYS A 8 -39.02 6.60 -25.78
C LYS A 8 -39.62 6.60 -24.37
N TYR A 9 -40.91 6.27 -24.25
CA TYR A 9 -41.69 6.35 -23.02
C TYR A 9 -42.60 5.13 -22.85
N SER A 10 -42.15 3.94 -23.28
CA SER A 10 -42.90 2.70 -23.05
C SER A 10 -42.71 2.22 -21.62
N ALA A 11 -43.78 1.71 -21.00
CA ALA A 11 -43.74 1.12 -19.66
C ALA A 11 -42.70 -0.02 -19.53
N ASP A 12 -42.30 -0.65 -20.64
CA ASP A 12 -41.26 -1.67 -20.71
C ASP A 12 -39.85 -1.19 -20.29
N GLN A 13 -39.64 0.13 -20.17
CA GLN A 13 -38.39 0.71 -19.66
C GLN A 13 -38.38 0.88 -18.13
N PHE A 14 -39.53 0.82 -17.47
CA PHE A 14 -39.64 0.95 -16.02
C PHE A 14 -39.54 -0.45 -15.39
N GLY A 15 -38.36 -0.80 -14.89
CA GLY A 15 -38.08 -2.13 -14.33
C GLY A 15 -36.76 -2.73 -14.78
N THR A 16 -35.98 -2.05 -15.62
CA THR A 16 -34.56 -2.40 -15.77
C THR A 16 -33.89 -2.12 -14.44
N THR A 17 -33.59 -3.18 -13.69
CA THR A 17 -32.75 -3.12 -12.49
C THR A 17 -31.54 -2.26 -12.82
N GLU A 18 -31.36 -1.18 -12.05
CA GLU A 18 -30.14 -0.39 -12.09
C GLU A 18 -28.99 -1.38 -12.11
N THR A 19 -28.24 -1.42 -13.21
CA THR A 19 -27.05 -2.24 -13.31
C THR A 19 -26.14 -1.73 -12.22
N VAL A 20 -26.14 -2.40 -11.06
CA VAL A 20 -25.22 -2.15 -9.97
C VAL A 20 -23.87 -2.01 -10.65
N GLU A 21 -23.34 -0.78 -10.70
CA GLU A 21 -22.02 -0.57 -11.26
C GLU A 21 -21.11 -1.49 -10.47
N LYS A 22 -20.71 -2.60 -11.10
CA LYS A 22 -19.68 -3.45 -10.55
C LYS A 22 -18.50 -2.52 -10.48
N LYS A 23 -18.21 -1.98 -9.29
CA LYS A 23 -16.97 -1.28 -8.99
C LYS A 23 -15.88 -2.26 -9.39
N THR A 24 -15.40 -2.12 -10.62
CA THR A 24 -14.27 -2.88 -11.13
C THR A 24 -13.14 -2.46 -10.23
N PHE A 25 -12.72 -3.39 -9.39
CA PHE A 25 -11.69 -3.12 -8.41
C PHE A 25 -10.48 -2.56 -9.17
N TYR A 26 -10.08 -1.34 -8.84
CA TYR A 26 -9.13 -0.57 -9.66
C TYR A 26 -7.78 -1.29 -9.82
N PHE A 27 -7.45 -2.19 -8.89
CA PHE A 27 -6.23 -2.97 -8.87
C PHE A 27 -6.49 -4.45 -9.21
N GLY A 28 -6.03 -4.93 -10.36
CA GLY A 28 -6.09 -6.38 -10.64
C GLY A 28 -5.36 -7.21 -9.58
N ASN A 29 -5.72 -8.49 -9.41
CA ASN A 29 -5.18 -9.40 -8.38
C ASN A 29 -3.64 -9.41 -8.28
N LYS A 30 -2.94 -9.23 -9.41
CA LYS A 30 -1.48 -9.15 -9.46
C LYS A 30 -0.93 -7.90 -8.78
N ASN A 31 -1.58 -6.75 -8.96
CA ASN A 31 -1.17 -5.49 -8.29
C ASN A 31 -1.41 -5.55 -6.81
N PHE A 32 -2.53 -6.13 -6.38
CA PHE A 32 -2.82 -6.30 -4.97
C PHE A 32 -1.74 -7.14 -4.25
N LYS A 33 -1.27 -8.22 -4.89
CA LYS A 33 -0.12 -9.00 -4.37
C LYS A 33 1.16 -8.16 -4.28
N LEU A 34 1.46 -7.33 -5.27
CA LEU A 34 2.63 -6.43 -5.24
C LEU A 34 2.51 -5.37 -4.14
N MET A 35 1.30 -4.83 -3.90
CA MET A 35 1.05 -3.90 -2.79
C MET A 35 1.30 -4.56 -1.44
N LEU A 36 0.89 -5.82 -1.24
CA LEU A 36 1.17 -6.55 0.00
C LEU A 36 2.67 -6.78 0.20
N ILE A 37 3.40 -7.09 -0.86
CA ILE A 37 4.87 -7.22 -0.81
C ILE A 37 5.52 -5.88 -0.45
N GLY A 38 5.10 -4.79 -1.10
CA GLY A 38 5.60 -3.45 -0.80
C GLY A 38 5.33 -3.05 0.66
N LEU A 39 4.15 -3.35 1.18
CA LEU A 39 3.80 -3.12 2.57
C LEU A 39 4.68 -3.95 3.52
N GLY A 40 4.91 -5.23 3.19
CA GLY A 40 5.81 -6.10 3.95
C GLY A 40 7.24 -5.56 4.02
N LEU A 41 7.77 -5.01 2.92
CA LEU A 41 9.10 -4.39 2.90
C LEU A 41 9.17 -3.13 3.77
N ILE A 42 8.14 -2.29 3.75
CA ILE A 42 8.07 -1.09 4.60
C ILE A 42 8.05 -1.50 6.08
N LEU A 43 7.18 -2.45 6.44
CA LEU A 43 7.09 -2.95 7.81
C LEU A 43 8.41 -3.57 8.27
N LEU A 44 9.04 -4.39 7.43
CA LEU A 44 10.34 -4.98 7.73
C LEU A 44 11.42 -3.90 7.92
N GLY A 45 11.42 -2.87 7.08
CA GLY A 45 12.32 -1.73 7.22
C GLY A 45 12.15 -1.02 8.57
N PHE A 46 10.92 -0.73 8.99
CA PHE A 46 10.66 -0.14 10.31
C PHE A 46 11.03 -1.06 11.47
N VAL A 47 10.77 -2.37 11.35
CA VAL A 47 11.20 -3.35 12.37
C VAL A 47 12.72 -3.37 12.50
N LEU A 48 13.46 -3.27 11.39
CA LEU A 48 14.93 -3.20 11.42
C LEU A 48 15.47 -1.88 12.02
N MET A 49 14.68 -0.81 12.06
CA MET A 49 15.03 0.44 12.74
C MET A 49 14.85 0.37 14.26
N MET A 50 14.01 -0.56 14.75
CA MET A 50 13.77 -0.75 16.18
C MET A 50 15.09 -1.04 16.90
N GLY A 51 15.23 -0.48 18.10
CA GLY A 51 16.42 -0.63 18.93
C GLY A 51 16.43 0.37 20.07
N ALA A 52 17.44 0.26 20.92
CA ALA A 52 17.67 1.17 22.02
C ALA A 52 17.85 2.62 21.52
N ASP A 53 17.39 3.56 22.35
CA ASP A 53 17.57 4.99 22.13
C ASP A 53 18.97 5.43 22.57
N ALA A 54 19.37 6.63 22.16
CA ALA A 54 20.67 7.23 22.44
C ALA A 54 20.98 7.29 23.94
N ASN A 55 19.96 7.44 24.80
CA ASN A 55 20.14 7.57 26.25
C ASN A 55 19.74 6.31 27.02
N THR A 56 19.67 5.16 26.35
CA THR A 56 19.36 3.87 27.00
C THR A 56 20.64 3.11 27.29
N THR A 57 20.91 2.90 28.58
CA THR A 57 22.01 2.08 29.10
C THR A 57 21.91 0.63 28.63
N PRO A 58 23.01 -0.17 28.67
CA PRO A 58 22.98 -1.58 28.28
C PRO A 58 21.99 -2.41 29.12
N ASP A 59 21.69 -1.95 30.34
CA ASP A 59 20.71 -2.54 31.26
C ASP A 59 19.25 -2.15 30.93
N GLY A 60 19.01 -1.38 29.86
CA GLY A 60 17.69 -0.96 29.42
C GLY A 60 17.10 0.21 30.20
N LYS A 61 17.87 0.87 31.08
CA LYS A 61 17.45 2.05 31.83
C LYS A 61 17.74 3.33 31.06
N LEU A 62 16.85 4.31 31.18
CA LEU A 62 17.03 5.65 30.63
C LEU A 62 17.94 6.48 31.56
N ASP A 63 19.06 6.96 31.03
CA ASP A 63 19.98 7.88 31.70
C ASP A 63 20.34 9.04 30.75
N PRO A 64 19.94 10.30 31.06
CA PRO A 64 20.22 11.46 30.21
C PRO A 64 21.70 11.76 29.97
N ASN A 65 22.61 11.25 30.80
CA ASN A 65 24.05 11.49 30.68
C ASN A 65 24.78 10.35 29.95
N TYR A 66 24.06 9.30 29.58
CA TYR A 66 24.61 8.14 28.89
C TYR A 66 24.42 8.27 27.37
N TRP A 67 25.41 7.85 26.59
CA TRP A 67 25.33 7.84 25.12
C TRP A 67 25.51 6.42 24.58
N ASN A 68 24.54 5.97 23.79
CA ASN A 68 24.50 4.67 23.14
C ASN A 68 24.94 4.79 21.67
N GLU A 69 26.07 4.17 21.32
CA GLU A 69 26.61 4.17 19.96
C GLU A 69 25.85 3.26 18.99
N ASP A 70 25.02 2.32 19.48
CA ASP A 70 24.24 1.38 18.65
C ASP A 70 23.19 2.08 17.77
N ILE A 71 22.88 3.35 18.06
CA ILE A 71 22.08 4.21 17.19
C ILE A 71 22.73 4.40 15.82
N PHE A 72 24.07 4.36 15.75
CA PHE A 72 24.83 4.50 14.51
C PHE A 72 25.08 3.19 13.77
N SER A 73 24.43 2.10 14.19
CA SER A 73 24.50 0.83 13.49
C SER A 73 24.17 0.99 12.00
N PHE A 74 25.06 0.48 11.14
CA PHE A 74 24.88 0.47 9.68
C PHE A 74 23.50 -0.05 9.27
N ARG A 75 22.99 -1.05 10.00
CA ARG A 75 21.68 -1.64 9.78
C ARG A 75 20.55 -0.61 9.91
N ARG A 76 20.55 0.18 10.98
CA ARG A 76 19.49 1.14 11.30
C ARG A 76 19.58 2.42 10.46
N ILE A 77 20.80 2.88 10.17
CA ILE A 77 21.01 4.16 9.46
C ILE A 77 20.98 4.01 7.94
N ARG A 78 21.41 2.88 7.39
CA ARG A 78 21.52 2.73 5.92
C ARG A 78 20.59 1.65 5.39
N LEU A 79 20.72 0.45 5.92
CA LEU A 79 20.03 -0.73 5.40
C LEU A 79 18.51 -0.64 5.57
N ALA A 80 18.05 -0.23 6.75
CA ALA A 80 16.64 -0.12 7.08
C ALA A 80 15.90 1.00 6.31
N PRO A 81 16.41 2.26 6.24
CA PRO A 81 15.78 3.29 5.42
C PRO A 81 15.74 2.93 3.93
N LEU A 82 16.80 2.30 3.41
CA LEU A 82 16.82 1.84 2.02
C LEU A 82 15.71 0.80 1.75
N LEU A 83 15.47 -0.11 2.69
CA LEU A 83 14.36 -1.07 2.61
C LEU A 83 12.99 -0.39 2.60
N VAL A 84 12.79 0.62 3.44
CA VAL A 84 11.54 1.41 3.47
C VAL A 84 11.34 2.12 2.13
N ILE A 85 12.38 2.77 1.60
CA ILE A 85 12.34 3.45 0.30
C ILE A 85 12.02 2.46 -0.82
N ALA A 86 12.69 1.30 -0.84
CA ALA A 86 12.41 0.24 -1.80
C ALA A 86 10.94 -0.23 -1.72
N GLY A 87 10.41 -0.39 -0.50
CA GLY A 87 9.00 -0.72 -0.29
C GLY A 87 8.04 0.33 -0.84
N PHE A 88 8.34 1.62 -0.67
CA PHE A 88 7.56 2.71 -1.29
C PHE A 88 7.65 2.70 -2.81
N VAL A 89 8.82 2.44 -3.40
CA VAL A 89 8.97 2.27 -4.85
C VAL A 89 8.10 1.13 -5.36
N VAL A 90 8.08 -0.01 -4.66
CA VAL A 90 7.21 -1.14 -5.00
C VAL A 90 5.73 -0.75 -4.93
N GLN A 91 5.32 0.04 -3.92
CA GLN A 91 3.94 0.54 -3.84
C GLN A 91 3.57 1.45 -5.01
N VAL A 92 4.44 2.40 -5.34
CA VAL A 92 4.24 3.29 -6.49
C VAL A 92 4.09 2.48 -7.77
N VAL A 93 4.97 1.51 -8.00
CA VAL A 93 4.88 0.62 -9.17
C VAL A 93 3.60 -0.21 -9.14
N ALA A 94 3.21 -0.77 -8.00
CA ALA A 94 2.00 -1.59 -7.87
C ALA A 94 0.71 -0.80 -8.14
N ILE A 95 0.67 0.48 -7.73
CA ILE A 95 -0.46 1.38 -7.93
C ILE A 95 -0.52 1.87 -9.37
N LEU A 96 0.62 2.31 -9.94
CA LEU A 96 0.68 2.87 -11.29
C LEU A 96 0.59 1.80 -12.38
N LYS A 97 0.96 0.56 -12.08
CA LYS A 97 0.87 -0.55 -13.03
C LYS A 97 -0.59 -0.78 -13.41
N ARG A 98 -1.01 -0.27 -14.56
CA ARG A 98 -2.34 -0.53 -15.10
C ARG A 98 -2.40 -1.98 -15.57
N ASN A 99 -3.11 -2.82 -14.83
CA ASN A 99 -3.36 -4.20 -15.25
C ASN A 99 -4.34 -4.19 -16.42
N LYS A 100 -3.97 -4.93 -17.46
CA LYS A 100 -4.75 -5.17 -18.67
C LYS A 100 -5.32 -6.60 -18.63
N ASP A 101 -5.66 -7.05 -17.42
CA ASP A 101 -6.38 -8.30 -17.18
C ASP A 101 -7.89 -7.98 -17.17
#